data_AF-A0A5M9JAG8-F1
#
_entry.id   AF-A0A5M9JAG8-F1
#
_cell.length_a   1.000
_cell.length_b   1.000
_cell.length_c   1.000
_cell.angle_alpha   90.00
_cell.angle_beta   90.00
_cell.angle_gamma   90.00
#
_symmetry.space_group_name_H-M   'P 1'
#
loop_
_entity.id
_entity.type
_entity.pdbx_description
1 polymer ?
#
loop_
_entity_poly.entity_id
_entity_poly.type
_entity_poly.pdbx_seq_one_letter_code
_entity_poly.pdbx_strand_id
1 'polypeptide(L)'
;MFNAGRTYRFRYDSDFPNISPPVYPGAYHAAELPLLFRTAAKYHGPTTTYEDELSEKFLDLWLGFAKNPQDGLRDAGWFPYAEGKVVSIRGADTPIQFAQFHRT
;
A
#
# COMPACT_ATOMS: atom_id res chain seq x y z
N MET A 1 4.77 21.53 -24.60
CA MET A 1 5.60 20.69 -23.70
C MET A 1 4.67 19.68 -23.07
N PHE A 2 4.90 18.37 -23.24
CA PHE A 2 4.15 17.36 -22.51
C PHE A 2 4.67 17.37 -21.07
N ASN A 3 3.80 17.66 -20.10
CA ASN A 3 4.14 17.48 -18.71
C ASN A 3 4.34 15.98 -18.49
N ALA A 4 5.56 15.53 -18.24
CA ALA A 4 5.81 14.13 -17.93
C ALA A 4 5.01 13.78 -16.67
N GLY A 5 4.07 12.84 -16.78
CA GLY A 5 3.20 12.46 -15.67
C GLY A 5 4.03 11.98 -14.47
N ARG A 6 3.62 12.38 -13.26
CA ARG A 6 4.24 11.87 -12.03
C ARG A 6 3.99 10.38 -11.92
N THR A 7 5.07 9.63 -11.72
CA THR A 7 5.01 8.19 -11.48
C THR A 7 5.16 7.92 -10.00
N TYR A 8 4.29 7.11 -9.43
CA TYR A 8 4.36 6.65 -8.04
C TYR A 8 4.59 5.14 -8.02
N ARG A 9 5.39 4.65 -7.06
CA ARG A 9 5.81 3.24 -7.00
C ARG A 9 5.61 2.67 -5.61
N PHE A 10 4.98 1.50 -5.54
CA PHE A 10 4.90 0.67 -4.33
C PHE A 10 5.51 -0.71 -4.57
N ARG A 11 5.76 -1.40 -3.46
CA ARG A 11 6.13 -2.82 -3.40
C ARG A 11 5.28 -3.50 -2.34
N TYR A 12 4.64 -4.61 -2.70
CA TYR A 12 3.89 -5.46 -1.78
C TYR A 12 4.76 -6.63 -1.35
N ASP A 13 5.02 -6.73 -0.04
CA ASP A 13 5.83 -7.75 0.62
C ASP A 13 5.10 -8.34 1.85
N SER A 14 3.76 -8.33 1.84
CA SER A 14 2.95 -8.90 2.93
C SER A 14 2.59 -10.36 2.68
N ASP A 15 2.39 -11.09 3.77
CA ASP A 15 2.10 -12.53 3.82
C ASP A 15 0.95 -12.84 4.80
N PHE A 16 -0.13 -12.04 4.73
CA PHE A 16 -1.28 -12.22 5.61
C PHE A 16 -1.88 -13.63 5.46
N PRO A 17 -2.05 -14.42 6.55
CA PRO A 17 -2.48 -15.82 6.44
C PRO A 17 -3.85 -16.05 5.81
N ASN A 18 -4.76 -15.07 5.91
CA ASN A 18 -6.08 -15.08 5.28
C ASN A 18 -6.02 -14.83 3.75
N ILE A 19 -4.93 -14.24 3.25
CA ILE A 19 -4.65 -13.97 1.82
C ILE A 19 -3.70 -15.03 1.24
N SER A 20 -2.61 -15.33 1.94
CA SER A 20 -1.60 -16.33 1.58
C SER A 20 -1.48 -17.38 2.70
N PRO A 21 -2.36 -18.39 2.72
CA PRO A 21 -2.23 -19.54 3.63
C PRO A 21 -0.87 -20.24 3.51
N PRO A 22 -0.47 -21.11 4.45
CA PRO A 22 0.87 -21.71 4.49
C PRO A 22 1.36 -22.44 3.23
N VAL A 23 0.46 -22.88 2.34
CA VAL A 23 0.81 -23.54 1.07
C VAL A 23 1.02 -22.56 -0.09
N TYR A 24 0.83 -21.27 0.14
CA TYR A 24 0.92 -20.20 -0.85
C TYR A 24 2.28 -19.49 -0.73
N PRO A 25 2.82 -18.91 -1.81
CA PRO A 25 4.19 -18.41 -1.81
C PRO A 25 4.36 -16.99 -1.22
N GLY A 26 3.53 -16.58 -0.25
CA GLY A 26 3.59 -15.27 0.39
C GLY A 26 3.03 -14.16 -0.51
N ALA A 27 3.85 -13.16 -0.84
CA ALA A 27 3.50 -12.05 -1.72
C ALA A 27 3.46 -12.47 -3.21
N TYR A 28 2.54 -13.38 -3.55
CA TYR A 28 2.36 -13.89 -4.90
C TYR A 28 1.67 -12.86 -5.81
N HIS A 29 1.67 -13.11 -7.13
CA HIS A 29 1.05 -12.21 -8.09
C HIS A 29 -0.45 -12.00 -7.77
N ALA A 30 -0.86 -10.74 -7.58
CA ALA A 30 -2.21 -10.32 -7.19
C ALA A 30 -2.60 -10.54 -5.71
N ALA A 31 -1.65 -10.92 -4.84
CA ALA A 31 -1.90 -11.06 -3.40
C ALA A 31 -2.26 -9.72 -2.71
N GLU A 32 -1.96 -8.58 -3.33
CA GLU A 32 -2.33 -7.26 -2.83
C GLU A 32 -3.80 -6.90 -3.09
N LEU A 33 -4.48 -7.55 -4.05
CA LEU A 33 -5.83 -7.18 -4.45
C LEU A 33 -6.87 -7.33 -3.33
N PRO A 34 -6.88 -8.40 -2.51
CA PRO A 34 -7.80 -8.50 -1.38
C PRO A 34 -7.64 -7.37 -0.37
N LEU A 35 -6.40 -6.92 -0.16
CA LEU A 35 -6.08 -5.78 0.70
C LEU A 35 -6.54 -4.46 0.05
N LEU A 36 -6.26 -4.25 -1.25
CA LEU A 36 -6.66 -3.05 -1.98
C LEU A 36 -8.19 -2.86 -2.01
N PHE A 37 -8.93 -3.94 -2.25
CA PHE A 37 -10.39 -3.89 -2.40
C PHE A 37 -11.15 -4.11 -1.09
N ARG A 38 -10.47 -4.17 0.07
CA ARG A 38 -11.08 -4.44 1.38
C ARG A 38 -11.92 -5.74 1.38
N THR A 39 -11.41 -6.79 0.76
CA THR A 39 -12.09 -8.09 0.62
C THR A 39 -11.36 -9.25 1.28
N ALA A 40 -10.23 -9.02 1.96
CA ALA A 40 -9.41 -10.07 2.56
C ALA A 40 -10.19 -10.99 3.53
N ALA A 41 -11.13 -10.45 4.30
CA ALA A 41 -12.01 -11.23 5.18
C ALA A 41 -12.92 -12.26 4.48
N LYS A 42 -13.04 -12.21 3.14
CA LYS A 42 -13.85 -13.13 2.33
C LYS A 42 -13.10 -14.39 1.89
N TYR A 43 -11.82 -14.52 2.23
CA TYR A 43 -10.96 -15.63 1.82
C TYR A 43 -10.79 -16.64 2.96
N HIS A 44 -9.58 -16.80 3.48
CA HIS A 44 -9.23 -17.92 4.37
C HIS A 44 -9.34 -17.60 5.87
N GLY A 45 -10.00 -16.50 6.24
CA GLY A 45 -10.19 -16.11 7.63
C GLY A 45 -10.51 -14.61 7.80
N PRO A 46 -10.80 -14.19 9.03
CA PRO A 46 -10.98 -12.76 9.34
C PRO A 46 -9.68 -12.00 9.14
N THR A 47 -9.81 -10.70 8.88
CA THR A 47 -8.69 -9.75 8.92
C THR A 47 -8.28 -9.44 10.35
N THR A 48 -7.03 -9.03 10.54
CA THR A 48 -6.58 -8.43 11.80
C THR A 48 -6.87 -6.92 11.80
N THR A 49 -6.90 -6.26 12.96
CA THR A 49 -7.03 -4.79 13.05
C THR A 49 -5.95 -4.08 12.22
N TYR A 50 -4.71 -4.57 12.28
CA TYR A 50 -3.61 -4.02 11.49
C TYR A 50 -3.85 -4.16 9.98
N GLU A 51 -4.35 -5.31 9.54
CA GLU A 51 -4.68 -5.54 8.13
C GLU A 51 -5.82 -4.63 7.65
N ASP A 52 -6.84 -4.41 8.47
CA ASP A 52 -7.95 -3.49 8.16
C ASP A 52 -7.47 -2.03 8.04
N GLU A 53 -6.65 -1.56 8.99
CA GLU A 53 -6.06 -0.21 8.95
C GLU A 53 -5.16 -0.03 7.72
N LEU A 54 -4.37 -1.04 7.39
CA LEU A 54 -3.52 -1.04 6.20
C LEU A 54 -4.35 -1.05 4.91
N SER A 55 -5.41 -1.84 4.87
CA SER A 55 -6.35 -1.94 3.74
C SER A 55 -7.08 -0.62 3.49
N GLU A 56 -7.55 0.05 4.55
CA GLU A 56 -8.14 1.38 4.49
C GLU A 56 -7.15 2.41 3.96
N LYS A 57 -5.93 2.45 4.53
CA LYS A 57 -4.90 3.38 4.07
C LYS A 57 -4.50 3.13 2.62
N PHE A 58 -4.42 1.87 2.19
CA PHE A 58 -4.06 1.55 0.82
C PHE A 58 -5.14 2.00 -0.17
N LEU A 59 -6.42 1.75 0.15
CA LEU A 59 -7.54 2.22 -0.67
C LEU A 59 -7.61 3.74 -0.73
N ASP A 60 -7.40 4.45 0.39
CA ASP A 60 -7.38 5.91 0.43
C ASP A 60 -6.32 6.52 -0.48
N LEU A 61 -5.13 5.91 -0.53
CA LEU A 61 -4.05 6.34 -1.43
C LEU A 61 -4.44 6.12 -2.90
N TRP A 62 -5.02 4.97 -3.24
CA TRP A 62 -5.53 4.73 -4.60
C TRP A 62 -6.65 5.70 -4.98
N LEU A 63 -7.56 6.01 -4.06
CA LEU A 63 -8.61 7.00 -4.26
C LEU A 63 -8.04 8.41 -4.42
N GLY A 64 -7.03 8.77 -3.63
CA GLY A 64 -6.30 10.04 -3.74
C GLY A 64 -5.66 10.20 -5.11
N PHE A 65 -4.99 9.15 -5.60
CA PHE A 65 -4.42 9.13 -6.96
C PHE A 65 -5.50 9.27 -8.05
N ALA A 66 -6.60 8.51 -7.94
CA ALA A 66 -7.68 8.56 -8.92
C ALA A 66 -8.36 9.93 -8.99
N LYS A 67 -8.54 10.61 -7.83
CA LYS A 67 -9.12 11.95 -7.74
C LYS A 67 -8.17 13.05 -8.23
N ASN A 68 -6.89 12.95 -7.88
CA ASN A 68 -5.87 13.92 -8.25
C ASN A 68 -4.54 13.18 -8.56
N PRO A 69 -4.31 12.75 -9.81
CA PRO A 69 -3.11 12.01 -10.16
C PRO A 69 -1.84 12.85 -10.11
N GLN A 70 -1.98 14.19 -10.06
CA GLN A 70 -0.85 15.09 -9.91
C GLN A 70 -0.40 15.14 -8.44
N ASP A 71 -1.26 15.62 -7.54
CA ASP A 71 -0.84 15.93 -6.16
C ASP A 71 -1.48 15.05 -5.08
N GLY A 72 -2.52 14.25 -5.37
CA GLY A 72 -3.28 13.53 -4.34
C GLY A 72 -2.45 12.55 -3.50
N LEU A 73 -1.46 11.89 -4.09
CA LEU A 73 -0.51 11.06 -3.35
C LEU A 73 0.56 11.89 -2.63
N ARG A 74 1.02 12.99 -3.23
CA ARG A 74 1.98 13.92 -2.62
C ARG A 74 1.41 14.56 -1.35
N ASP A 75 0.17 15.00 -1.41
CA ASP A 75 -0.58 15.59 -0.29
C ASP A 75 -0.76 14.57 0.86
N ALA A 76 -0.81 13.28 0.52
CA ALA A 76 -0.83 12.17 1.47
C ALA A 76 0.57 11.74 1.96
N GLY A 77 1.63 12.46 1.58
CA GLY A 77 3.02 12.21 1.99
C GLY A 77 3.77 11.17 1.14
N TRP A 78 3.19 10.71 0.03
CA TRP A 78 3.82 9.79 -0.91
C TRP A 78 4.37 10.57 -2.10
N PHE A 79 5.69 10.75 -2.13
CA PHE A 79 6.35 11.53 -3.18
C PHE A 79 6.52 10.75 -4.50
N PRO A 80 6.57 11.44 -5.65
CA PRO A 80 6.84 10.80 -6.93
C PRO A 80 8.15 10.02 -6.91
N TYR A 81 8.21 8.93 -7.67
CA TYR A 81 9.38 8.05 -7.76
C TYR A 81 10.67 8.79 -8.14
N ALA A 82 10.56 9.81 -8.99
CA ALA A 82 11.69 10.67 -9.37
C ALA A 82 12.22 11.54 -8.21
N GLU A 83 11.39 11.82 -7.21
CA GLU A 83 11.74 12.58 -5.99
C GLU A 83 12.21 11.64 -4.84
N GLY A 84 12.27 10.33 -5.09
CA GLY A 84 12.77 9.33 -4.17
C GLY A 84 11.74 8.78 -3.18
N LYS A 85 11.94 7.50 -2.85
CA LYS A 85 11.14 6.56 -2.02
C LYS A 85 10.14 5.69 -2.81
N VAL A 86 10.15 4.41 -2.46
CA VAL A 86 9.14 3.40 -2.81
C VAL A 86 8.36 3.13 -1.54
N VAL A 87 7.03 3.09 -1.61
CA VAL A 87 6.23 2.67 -0.45
C VAL A 87 6.23 1.14 -0.37
N SER A 88 6.73 0.61 0.75
CA SER A 88 6.68 -0.81 1.05
C SER A 88 5.44 -1.11 1.87
N ILE A 89 4.63 -2.06 1.41
CA ILE A 89 3.50 -2.64 2.14
C ILE A 89 4.02 -3.97 2.69
N ARG A 90 4.38 -4.04 3.98
CA ARG A 90 5.03 -5.21 4.59
C ARG A 90 4.18 -5.82 5.70
N GLY A 91 4.11 -7.15 5.74
CA GLY A 91 3.54 -7.92 6.84
C GLY A 91 4.56 -8.09 7.97
N ALA A 92 4.09 -8.01 9.21
CA ALA A 92 4.83 -8.09 10.48
C ALA A 92 5.65 -6.84 10.89
N ASP A 93 5.11 -6.16 11.91
CA ASP A 93 5.71 -5.23 12.88
C ASP A 93 6.55 -4.03 12.41
N THR A 94 6.40 -3.60 11.17
CA THR A 94 6.61 -2.17 10.88
C THR A 94 5.61 -1.69 9.83
N PRO A 95 4.63 -0.83 10.20
CA PRO A 95 3.81 -0.12 9.24
C PRO A 95 4.72 0.65 8.28
N ILE A 96 4.16 1.06 7.14
CA ILE A 96 4.74 2.04 6.20
C ILE A 96 5.74 2.93 6.95
N GLN A 97 7.05 2.68 6.76
CA GLN A 97 8.07 3.45 7.46
C GLN A 97 7.98 4.87 6.93
N PHE A 98 7.37 5.75 7.72
CA PHE A 98 7.59 7.18 7.60
C PHE A 98 9.09 7.37 7.69
N ALA A 99 9.71 7.76 6.58
CA ALA A 99 11.05 8.31 6.63
C ALA A 99 11.02 9.52 7.57
N GLN A 100 11.49 9.27 8.79
CA GLN A 100 11.79 10.15 9.91
C GLN A 100 11.45 11.63 9.71
N PHE A 101 10.41 12.07 10.39
CA PHE A 101 10.21 13.49 10.70
C PHE A 101 11.31 13.95 11.64
N HIS A 102 12.28 14.73 11.13
CA HIS A 102 13.06 15.61 11.99
C HIS A 102 12.18 16.82 12.30
N ARG A 103 11.64 16.87 13.52
CA ARG A 103 11.05 18.09 14.06
C ARG A 103 12.19 19.03 14.44
N THR A 104 12.12 20.27 13.93
CA THR A 104 12.59 21.46 14.65
C THR A 104 11.68 21.73 15.83
#